data_AF-A0A8H4WFJ6-F1
#
_entry.id   AF-A0A8H4WFJ6-F1
#
_cell.length_a   1.000
_cell.length_b   1.000
_cell.length_c   1.000
_cell.angle_alpha   90.00
_cell.angle_beta   90.00
_cell.angle_gamma   90.00
#
_symmetry.space_group_name_H-M   'P 1'
#
loop_
_entity.id
_entity.type
_entity.pdbx_description
1 polymer ?
#
loop_
_entity_poly.entity_id
_entity_poly.type
_entity_poly.pdbx_seq_one_letter_code
_entity_poly.pdbx_strand_id
1 'polypeptide(L)'
;MSMSKFISKSAVRAASTSAQTTKAAGDISSVFPSLRPDYKPEPLPARFQELKAKIFEKNKDAITKSWERLLPSLDEEVQKIKAKGSDIIPSIEYSDVISGKVSEAALKEIRHRGSVVVRNVIPRDHALEYKQRIRDYVAANKERVKAFPADSPAVYELYWTPSQAEARGHESMLKTQRFMQQLWHSSDPNSKLSTTHPLTYGDRLRIRDPGDSKFTLGPHIDGGSLERWEDPEYSRVYTKILEGNWEKYDAWDARHRLKANMDLYNGAGACSMLRFFQAWLSMSDTKPGEGSLHVCPMINHSTAYTILRPFFDLESSKPALDATFPGSVPGACQEYNPVTHPHLDLQSTMVSVPQVAPGDFVAWHCDSLHSVDKEHRGTQDSSVLYIPATPLCDMNVEYLIKQRQAAQSYSPPWDFPGAGGPGESGFQGAMDWSALSPEGQRAMGLGNTPWEITDAMSKGEKEAIRSANKACFGV
;
A
#
# COMPACT_ATOMS: atom_id res chain seq x y z
N MET A 1 63.98 36.97 22.66
CA MET A 1 63.21 35.84 23.24
C MET A 1 61.73 36.21 23.24
N SER A 2 60.93 35.60 22.36
CA SER A 2 59.51 35.34 22.60
C SER A 2 59.02 34.44 21.46
N MET A 3 58.84 33.16 21.76
CA MET A 3 58.15 32.21 20.89
C MET A 3 56.65 32.50 21.00
N SER A 4 55.98 32.79 19.88
CA SER A 4 54.52 32.76 19.83
C SER A 4 54.05 31.55 19.03
N LYS A 5 53.24 30.73 19.70
CA LYS A 5 52.73 29.43 19.28
C LYS A 5 51.69 29.60 18.17
N PHE A 6 51.80 28.75 17.15
CA PHE A 6 50.70 28.45 16.23
C PHE A 6 49.56 27.78 17.03
N ILE A 7 48.36 28.36 16.97
CA ILE A 7 47.11 27.68 17.33
C ILE A 7 46.27 27.63 16.05
N SER A 8 46.16 26.42 15.50
CA SER A 8 45.26 26.08 14.40
C SER A 8 43.81 26.21 14.87
N LYS A 9 43.02 27.05 14.20
CA LYS A 9 41.56 27.10 14.37
C LYS A 9 40.98 25.84 13.75
N SER A 10 40.54 24.91 14.58
CA SER A 10 39.73 23.76 14.16
C SER A 10 38.44 24.27 13.51
N ALA A 11 38.24 23.90 12.24
CA ALA A 11 36.99 24.07 11.55
C ALA A 11 35.96 23.13 12.16
N VAL A 12 35.01 23.69 12.92
CA VAL A 12 33.79 22.99 13.30
C VAL A 12 33.02 22.72 12.01
N ARG A 13 33.06 21.47 11.52
CA ARG A 13 32.12 20.99 10.51
C ARG A 13 30.73 21.05 11.13
N ALA A 14 29.97 22.09 10.78
CA ALA A 14 28.53 22.04 10.89
C ALA A 14 28.06 20.83 10.08
N ALA A 15 27.45 19.85 10.76
CA ALA A 15 26.77 18.76 10.10
C ALA A 15 25.64 19.38 9.27
N SER A 16 25.81 19.36 7.94
CA SER A 16 24.73 19.66 7.02
C SER A 16 23.61 18.67 7.30
N THR A 17 22.52 19.15 7.89
CA THR A 17 21.22 18.47 7.83
C THR A 17 20.97 18.21 6.35
N SER A 18 21.04 16.95 5.93
CA SER A 18 20.58 16.55 4.60
C SER A 18 19.14 17.05 4.47
N ALA A 19 18.90 18.02 3.59
CA ALA A 19 17.54 18.38 3.21
C ALA A 19 16.89 17.11 2.68
N GLN A 20 15.99 16.51 3.47
CA GLN A 20 15.22 15.35 3.04
C GLN A 20 14.37 15.80 1.86
N THR A 21 14.59 15.18 0.70
CA THR A 21 13.92 15.52 -0.55
C THR A 21 12.45 15.13 -0.43
N THR A 22 11.55 16.11 -0.46
CA THR A 22 10.11 15.88 -0.66
C THR A 22 9.89 15.21 -2.02
N LYS A 23 8.76 14.52 -2.19
CA LYS A 23 8.37 13.97 -3.51
C LYS A 23 8.31 15.09 -4.55
N ALA A 24 8.82 14.82 -5.74
CA ALA A 24 8.77 15.77 -6.84
C ALA A 24 7.32 16.13 -7.16
N ALA A 25 7.08 17.37 -7.56
CA ALA A 25 5.78 17.75 -8.08
C ALA A 25 5.48 16.95 -9.36
N GLY A 26 4.28 16.40 -9.47
CA GLY A 26 3.85 15.59 -10.60
C GLY A 26 2.39 15.17 -10.45
N ASP A 27 1.84 14.57 -11.50
CA ASP A 27 0.52 13.95 -11.47
C ASP A 27 0.64 12.42 -11.53
N ILE A 28 -0.49 11.73 -11.69
CA ILE A 28 -0.53 10.26 -11.71
C ILE A 28 0.30 9.63 -12.84
N SER A 29 0.57 10.34 -13.94
CA SER A 29 1.41 9.84 -15.04
C SER A 29 2.89 9.74 -14.68
N SER A 30 3.32 10.44 -13.62
CA SER A 30 4.68 10.29 -13.05
C SER A 30 4.86 8.98 -12.28
N VAL A 31 3.76 8.38 -11.83
CA VAL A 31 3.72 7.10 -11.10
C VAL A 31 3.53 5.93 -12.05
N PHE A 32 2.73 6.13 -13.10
CA PHE A 32 2.35 5.11 -14.10
C PHE A 32 2.85 5.49 -15.49
N PRO A 33 4.04 4.97 -15.90
CA PRO A 33 4.59 5.24 -17.21
C PRO A 33 3.64 4.94 -18.37
N SER A 34 2.79 3.91 -18.25
CA SER A 34 1.80 3.53 -19.27
C SER A 34 0.74 4.60 -19.59
N LEU A 35 0.54 5.59 -18.71
CA LEU A 35 -0.40 6.69 -18.95
C LEU A 35 0.15 7.77 -19.89
N ARG A 36 1.45 7.73 -20.21
CA ARG A 36 2.09 8.66 -21.13
C ARG A 36 2.08 8.09 -22.55
N PRO A 37 1.36 8.72 -23.51
CA PRO A 37 1.23 8.18 -24.87
C PRO A 37 2.56 7.98 -25.62
N ASP A 38 3.57 8.77 -25.27
CA ASP A 38 4.90 8.79 -25.89
C ASP A 38 5.96 8.01 -25.10
N TYR A 39 5.57 7.35 -23.99
CA TYR A 39 6.52 6.65 -23.16
C TYR A 39 7.16 5.46 -23.88
N LYS A 40 8.49 5.43 -23.87
CA LYS A 40 9.30 4.31 -24.32
C LYS A 40 10.15 3.83 -23.15
N PRO A 41 10.08 2.55 -22.76
CA PRO A 41 10.96 2.01 -21.74
C PRO A 41 12.42 2.21 -22.13
N GLU A 42 13.19 2.84 -21.26
CA GLU A 42 14.65 2.90 -21.41
C GLU A 42 15.26 1.59 -20.90
N PRO A 43 16.32 1.07 -21.56
CA PRO A 43 17.04 -0.09 -21.06
C PRO A 43 17.57 0.17 -19.64
N LEU A 44 17.36 -0.79 -18.74
CA LEU A 44 17.95 -0.73 -17.41
C LEU A 44 19.48 -0.81 -17.49
N PRO A 45 20.22 -0.12 -16.61
CA PRO A 45 21.69 -0.16 -16.60
C PRO A 45 22.25 -1.59 -16.44
N ALA A 46 23.45 -1.83 -16.96
CA ALA A 46 24.10 -3.15 -16.98
C ALA A 46 24.18 -3.84 -15.60
N ARG A 47 24.23 -3.08 -14.50
CA ARG A 47 24.18 -3.62 -13.13
C ARG A 47 22.94 -4.48 -12.83
N PHE A 48 21.83 -4.26 -13.54
CA PHE A 48 20.62 -5.11 -13.40
C PHE A 48 20.80 -6.47 -14.07
N GLN A 49 21.61 -6.56 -15.12
CA GLN A 49 22.04 -7.82 -15.69
C GLN A 49 22.86 -8.62 -14.65
N GLU A 50 23.82 -7.95 -14.01
CA GLU A 50 24.66 -8.54 -12.97
C GLU A 50 23.84 -8.98 -11.75
N LEU A 51 22.89 -8.15 -11.29
CA LEU A 51 21.95 -8.48 -10.22
C LEU A 51 21.14 -9.72 -10.58
N LYS A 52 20.55 -9.75 -11.78
CA LYS A 52 19.73 -10.87 -12.25
C LYS A 52 20.57 -12.16 -12.32
N ALA A 53 21.75 -12.10 -12.92
CA ALA A 53 22.66 -13.25 -13.00
C ALA A 53 23.07 -13.76 -11.61
N LYS A 54 23.40 -12.85 -10.68
CA LYS A 54 23.78 -13.19 -9.30
C LYS A 54 22.67 -13.92 -8.55
N ILE A 55 21.42 -13.47 -8.70
CA ILE A 55 20.26 -14.11 -8.06
C ILE A 55 20.02 -15.49 -8.68
N PHE A 56 20.00 -15.56 -10.02
CA PHE A 56 19.65 -16.77 -10.75
C PHE A 56 20.67 -17.90 -10.59
N GLU A 57 21.96 -17.61 -10.78
CA GLU A 57 23.01 -18.64 -10.78
C GLU A 57 23.20 -19.31 -9.42
N LYS A 58 22.76 -18.67 -8.32
CA LYS A 58 22.80 -19.29 -6.98
C LYS A 58 21.93 -20.56 -6.88
N ASN A 59 20.79 -20.58 -7.58
CA ASN A 59 19.77 -21.63 -7.47
C ASN A 59 19.23 -22.06 -8.85
N LYS A 60 20.03 -21.94 -9.91
CA LYS A 60 19.63 -22.10 -11.32
C LYS A 60 18.72 -23.28 -11.60
N ASP A 61 19.14 -24.49 -11.22
CA ASP A 61 18.38 -25.71 -11.49
C ASP A 61 17.06 -25.74 -10.72
N ALA A 62 17.08 -25.25 -9.47
CA ALA A 62 15.89 -25.22 -8.62
C ALA A 62 14.89 -24.18 -9.13
N ILE A 63 15.34 -22.97 -9.49
CA ILE A 63 14.51 -21.91 -10.07
C ILE A 63 13.89 -22.39 -11.38
N THR A 64 14.68 -23.00 -12.28
CA THR A 64 14.20 -23.53 -13.57
C THR A 64 13.10 -24.57 -13.37
N LYS A 65 13.34 -25.59 -12.52
CA LYS A 65 12.32 -26.60 -12.20
C LYS A 65 11.10 -25.99 -11.51
N SER A 66 11.28 -24.93 -10.72
CA SER A 66 10.16 -24.27 -10.04
C SER A 66 9.25 -23.52 -11.01
N TRP A 67 9.82 -22.92 -12.05
CA TRP A 67 9.08 -22.26 -13.13
C TRP A 67 8.23 -23.27 -13.90
N GLU A 68 8.81 -24.42 -14.25
CA GLU A 68 8.09 -25.53 -14.90
C GLU A 68 6.91 -26.04 -14.07
N ARG A 69 7.03 -26.07 -12.74
CA ARG A 69 5.92 -26.43 -11.83
C ARG A 69 4.90 -25.29 -11.65
N LEU A 70 5.36 -24.05 -11.65
CA LEU A 70 4.52 -22.88 -11.41
C LEU A 70 3.52 -22.67 -12.54
N LEU A 71 3.94 -22.76 -13.80
CA LEU A 71 3.07 -22.41 -14.93
C LEU A 71 1.77 -23.25 -15.01
N PRO A 72 1.81 -24.60 -14.91
CA PRO A 72 0.58 -25.39 -14.88
C PRO A 72 -0.29 -25.09 -13.66
N SER A 73 0.31 -24.91 -12.48
CA SER A 73 -0.45 -24.59 -11.26
C SER A 73 -1.08 -23.19 -11.31
N LEU A 74 -0.40 -22.23 -11.95
CA LEU A 74 -0.93 -20.90 -12.21
C LEU A 74 -2.13 -20.97 -13.15
N ASP A 75 -2.05 -21.75 -14.23
CA ASP A 75 -3.19 -21.94 -15.14
C ASP A 75 -4.41 -22.53 -14.41
N GLU A 76 -4.22 -23.50 -13.51
CA GLU A 76 -5.33 -24.01 -12.69
C GLU A 76 -6.01 -22.92 -11.85
N GLU A 77 -5.25 -22.00 -11.24
CA GLU A 77 -5.84 -20.86 -10.52
C GLU A 77 -6.51 -19.87 -11.48
N VAL A 78 -5.92 -19.62 -12.66
CA VAL A 78 -6.55 -18.80 -13.71
C VAL A 78 -7.92 -19.37 -14.09
N GLN A 79 -8.04 -20.68 -14.31
CA GLN A 79 -9.32 -21.31 -14.65
C GLN A 79 -10.34 -21.22 -13.50
N LYS A 80 -9.90 -21.33 -12.24
CA LYS A 80 -10.79 -21.13 -11.08
C LYS A 80 -11.30 -19.69 -11.00
N ILE A 81 -10.44 -18.71 -11.23
CA ILE A 81 -10.83 -17.29 -11.25
C ILE A 81 -11.80 -17.03 -12.40
N LYS A 82 -11.54 -17.54 -13.61
CA LYS A 82 -12.45 -17.46 -14.75
C LYS A 82 -13.84 -18.01 -14.44
N ALA A 83 -13.90 -19.18 -13.80
CA ALA A 83 -15.16 -19.84 -13.50
C ALA A 83 -15.98 -19.09 -12.44
N LYS A 84 -15.33 -18.46 -11.46
CA LYS A 84 -16.01 -17.79 -10.34
C LYS A 84 -16.22 -16.29 -10.53
N GLY A 85 -15.39 -15.63 -11.34
CA GLY A 85 -15.42 -14.17 -11.47
C GLY A 85 -15.27 -13.48 -10.11
N SER A 86 -16.06 -12.43 -9.88
CA SER A 86 -16.06 -11.65 -8.62
C SER A 86 -16.41 -12.47 -7.37
N ASP A 87 -17.16 -13.56 -7.49
CA ASP A 87 -17.58 -14.40 -6.36
C ASP A 87 -16.40 -15.15 -5.70
N ILE A 88 -15.22 -15.12 -6.32
CA ILE A 88 -14.02 -15.69 -5.74
C ILE A 88 -13.46 -14.85 -4.58
N ILE A 89 -13.83 -13.58 -4.47
CA ILE A 89 -13.36 -12.68 -3.42
C ILE A 89 -14.26 -12.87 -2.18
N PRO A 90 -13.70 -13.28 -1.03
CA PRO A 90 -14.50 -13.52 0.16
C PRO A 90 -15.13 -12.23 0.69
N SER A 91 -16.36 -12.35 1.17
CA SER A 91 -17.05 -11.31 1.96
C SER A 91 -17.32 -11.85 3.37
N ILE A 92 -17.07 -11.05 4.40
CA ILE A 92 -17.35 -11.37 5.81
C ILE A 92 -18.08 -10.21 6.48
N GLU A 93 -18.83 -10.47 7.55
CA GLU A 93 -19.52 -9.44 8.31
C GLU A 93 -18.64 -8.86 9.42
N TYR A 94 -18.68 -7.54 9.62
CA TYR A 94 -18.00 -6.88 10.74
C TYR A 94 -18.46 -7.43 12.10
N SER A 95 -19.74 -7.83 12.22
CA SER A 95 -20.27 -8.47 13.44
C SER A 95 -19.57 -9.79 13.77
N ASP A 96 -19.19 -10.58 12.76
CA ASP A 96 -18.43 -11.82 12.94
C ASP A 96 -16.97 -11.52 13.30
N VAL A 97 -16.39 -10.44 12.75
CA VAL A 97 -15.05 -9.96 13.11
C VAL A 97 -14.96 -9.64 14.59
N ILE A 98 -15.88 -8.80 15.11
CA ILE A 98 -15.82 -8.37 16.52
C ILE A 98 -16.25 -9.44 17.51
N SER A 99 -17.05 -10.41 17.08
CA SER A 99 -17.49 -11.52 17.94
C SER A 99 -16.56 -12.73 17.86
N GLY A 100 -15.49 -12.68 17.05
CA GLY A 100 -14.53 -13.77 16.87
C GLY A 100 -15.15 -15.00 16.19
N LYS A 101 -16.14 -14.81 15.31
CA LYS A 101 -16.90 -15.87 14.65
C LYS A 101 -16.55 -16.07 13.17
N VAL A 102 -15.57 -15.34 12.65
CA VAL A 102 -15.05 -15.59 11.30
C VAL A 102 -14.48 -17.00 11.25
N SER A 103 -15.05 -17.85 10.37
CA SER A 103 -14.65 -19.25 10.30
C SER A 103 -13.21 -19.43 9.79
N GLU A 104 -12.56 -20.51 10.22
CA GLU A 104 -11.23 -20.91 9.72
C GLU A 104 -11.20 -21.07 8.19
N ALA A 105 -12.31 -21.54 7.59
CA ALA A 105 -12.43 -21.65 6.14
C ALA A 105 -12.39 -20.26 5.46
N ALA A 106 -13.09 -19.27 6.03
CA ALA A 106 -13.04 -17.90 5.55
C ALA A 106 -11.65 -17.28 5.72
N LEU A 107 -11.00 -17.48 6.88
CA LEU A 107 -9.63 -17.02 7.10
C LEU A 107 -8.65 -17.61 6.08
N LYS A 108 -8.78 -18.90 5.78
CA LYS A 108 -7.96 -19.58 4.78
C LYS A 108 -8.22 -19.05 3.37
N GLU A 109 -9.47 -18.77 3.01
CA GLU A 109 -9.81 -18.18 1.72
C GLU A 109 -9.27 -16.74 1.60
N ILE A 110 -9.41 -15.92 2.64
CA ILE A 110 -8.82 -14.57 2.68
C ILE A 110 -7.30 -14.64 2.46
N ARG A 111 -6.62 -15.61 3.11
CA ARG A 111 -5.19 -15.82 2.94
C ARG A 111 -4.79 -16.25 1.54
N HIS A 112 -5.59 -17.13 0.93
CA HIS A 112 -5.35 -17.66 -0.41
C HIS A 112 -5.60 -16.61 -1.50
N ARG A 113 -6.64 -15.79 -1.33
CA ARG A 113 -7.03 -14.73 -2.28
C ARG A 113 -6.26 -13.44 -2.08
N GLY A 114 -5.74 -13.20 -0.88
CA GLY A 114 -5.08 -11.94 -0.53
C GLY A 114 -6.01 -10.73 -0.59
N SER A 115 -7.33 -10.93 -0.58
CA SER A 115 -8.31 -9.84 -0.66
C SER A 115 -9.60 -10.24 0.06
N VAL A 116 -10.34 -9.24 0.55
CA VAL A 116 -11.60 -9.44 1.29
C VAL A 116 -12.46 -8.18 1.25
N VAL A 117 -13.77 -8.38 1.30
CA VAL A 117 -14.74 -7.33 1.67
C VAL A 117 -15.24 -7.58 3.09
N VAL A 118 -15.03 -6.62 3.99
CA VAL A 118 -15.62 -6.61 5.33
C VAL A 118 -16.86 -5.72 5.29
N ARG A 119 -18.03 -6.34 5.47
CA ARG A 119 -19.33 -5.69 5.36
C ARG A 119 -19.68 -4.92 6.62
N ASN A 120 -20.37 -3.80 6.45
CA ASN A 120 -21.00 -3.06 7.55
C ASN A 120 -20.01 -2.62 8.66
N VAL A 121 -18.80 -2.19 8.28
CA VAL A 121 -17.79 -1.72 9.25
C VAL A 121 -18.22 -0.41 9.88
N ILE A 122 -18.66 0.54 9.05
CA ILE A 122 -19.25 1.80 9.49
C ILE A 122 -20.75 1.76 9.18
N PRO A 123 -21.63 2.28 10.06
CA PRO A 123 -23.04 2.42 9.73
C PRO A 123 -23.24 3.17 8.41
N ARG A 124 -24.12 2.66 7.56
CA ARG A 124 -24.36 3.18 6.21
C ARG A 124 -24.60 4.70 6.19
N ASP A 125 -25.43 5.19 7.10
CA ASP A 125 -25.78 6.62 7.17
C ASP A 125 -24.58 7.49 7.54
N HIS A 126 -23.69 7.01 8.43
CA HIS A 126 -22.46 7.72 8.78
C HIS A 126 -21.50 7.78 7.58
N ALA A 127 -21.37 6.70 6.82
CA ALA A 127 -20.52 6.67 5.62
C ALA A 127 -21.04 7.61 4.51
N LEU A 128 -22.37 7.71 4.35
CA LEU A 128 -22.99 8.68 3.45
C LEU A 128 -22.81 10.12 3.94
N GLU A 129 -22.93 10.35 5.25
CA GLU A 129 -22.68 11.64 5.88
C GLU A 129 -21.24 12.10 5.67
N TYR A 130 -20.26 11.21 5.80
CA TYR A 130 -18.86 11.52 5.51
C TYR A 130 -18.69 12.09 4.09
N LYS A 131 -19.31 11.46 3.09
CA LYS A 131 -19.28 11.94 1.70
C LYS A 131 -19.92 13.32 1.57
N GLN A 132 -21.08 13.53 2.18
CA GLN A 132 -21.75 14.83 2.10
C GLN A 132 -20.91 15.94 2.73
N ARG A 133 -20.37 15.72 3.93
CA ARG A 133 -19.47 16.66 4.62
C ARG A 133 -18.21 16.96 3.80
N ILE A 134 -17.66 15.97 3.08
CA ILE A 134 -16.54 16.19 2.16
C ILE A 134 -16.94 17.08 0.99
N ARG A 135 -18.12 16.85 0.38
CA ARG A 135 -18.63 17.72 -0.70
C ARG A 135 -18.81 19.16 -0.21
N ASP A 136 -19.36 19.34 0.98
CA ASP A 136 -19.56 20.67 1.57
C ASP A 136 -18.21 21.35 1.87
N TYR A 137 -17.24 20.61 2.42
CA TYR A 137 -15.87 21.08 2.66
C TYR A 137 -15.17 21.48 1.36
N VAL A 138 -15.32 20.70 0.29
CA VAL A 138 -14.81 21.04 -1.05
C VAL A 138 -15.46 22.33 -1.55
N ALA A 139 -16.79 22.46 -1.44
CA ALA A 139 -17.52 23.62 -1.92
C ALA A 139 -17.11 24.91 -1.19
N ALA A 140 -16.92 24.85 0.13
CA ALA A 140 -16.48 25.98 0.96
C ALA A 140 -15.04 26.43 0.65
N ASN A 141 -14.21 25.55 0.09
CA ASN A 141 -12.79 25.77 -0.13
C ASN A 141 -12.35 25.67 -1.60
N LYS A 142 -13.30 25.77 -2.54
CA LYS A 142 -13.14 25.45 -3.96
C LYS A 142 -11.95 26.10 -4.66
N GLU A 143 -11.54 27.29 -4.23
CA GLU A 143 -10.45 28.05 -4.87
C GLU A 143 -9.07 27.44 -4.64
N ARG A 144 -8.93 26.61 -3.59
CA ARG A 144 -7.65 26.02 -3.18
C ARG A 144 -7.64 24.49 -3.24
N VAL A 145 -8.80 23.85 -3.38
CA VAL A 145 -8.90 22.39 -3.53
C VAL A 145 -8.21 21.96 -4.81
N LYS A 146 -7.31 20.99 -4.70
CA LYS A 146 -6.67 20.33 -5.85
C LYS A 146 -7.29 18.96 -6.04
N ALA A 147 -7.58 18.62 -7.29
CA ALA A 147 -8.10 17.32 -7.66
C ALA A 147 -7.68 16.93 -9.09
N PHE A 148 -7.72 15.64 -9.37
CA PHE A 148 -7.37 15.05 -10.66
C PHE A 148 -8.53 14.18 -11.18
N PRO A 149 -8.81 14.20 -12.50
CA PRO A 149 -8.40 15.23 -13.47
C PRO A 149 -8.93 16.62 -13.10
N ALA A 150 -8.26 17.69 -13.55
CA ALA A 150 -8.64 19.06 -13.18
C ALA A 150 -10.01 19.48 -13.72
N ASP A 151 -10.41 18.94 -14.89
CA ASP A 151 -11.66 19.27 -15.58
C ASP A 151 -12.82 18.32 -15.25
N SER A 152 -12.53 17.22 -14.56
CA SER A 152 -13.52 16.26 -14.04
C SER A 152 -12.96 15.61 -12.77
N PRO A 153 -12.92 16.34 -11.64
CA PRO A 153 -12.32 15.88 -10.40
C PRO A 153 -12.83 14.50 -9.97
N ALA A 154 -11.91 13.54 -9.82
CA ALA A 154 -12.22 12.22 -9.30
C ALA A 154 -11.42 11.92 -8.02
N VAL A 155 -10.12 12.21 -8.02
CA VAL A 155 -9.24 12.05 -6.86
C VAL A 155 -8.90 13.41 -6.29
N TYR A 156 -9.15 13.60 -5.00
CA TYR A 156 -8.94 14.87 -4.31
C TYR A 156 -7.64 14.82 -3.50
N GLU A 157 -6.79 15.81 -3.68
CA GLU A 157 -5.58 16.03 -2.87
C GLU A 157 -5.97 16.69 -1.53
N LEU A 158 -6.84 15.99 -0.80
CA LEU A 158 -7.31 16.30 0.54
C LEU A 158 -6.98 15.12 1.45
N TYR A 159 -6.52 15.41 2.65
CA TYR A 159 -5.98 14.42 3.58
C TYR A 159 -6.55 14.58 4.98
N TRP A 160 -6.92 15.81 5.39
CA TRP A 160 -7.24 16.17 6.77
C TRP A 160 -8.66 16.67 6.96
N THR A 161 -9.58 16.34 6.04
CA THR A 161 -11.00 16.63 6.27
C THR A 161 -11.49 15.98 7.57
N PRO A 162 -12.44 16.58 8.30
CA PRO A 162 -13.03 15.95 9.48
C PRO A 162 -13.52 14.52 9.20
N SER A 163 -14.19 14.30 8.08
CA SER A 163 -14.64 12.97 7.66
C SER A 163 -13.50 11.95 7.50
N GLN A 164 -12.38 12.34 6.89
CA GLN A 164 -11.21 11.44 6.74
C GLN A 164 -10.58 11.12 8.10
N ALA A 165 -10.41 12.11 8.96
CA ALA A 165 -9.83 11.94 10.29
C ALA A 165 -10.72 11.05 11.17
N GLU A 166 -12.02 11.32 11.20
CA GLU A 166 -13.01 10.54 11.96
C GLU A 166 -13.13 9.11 11.45
N ALA A 167 -13.18 8.89 10.12
CA ALA A 167 -13.26 7.54 9.55
C ALA A 167 -12.03 6.69 9.89
N ARG A 168 -10.81 7.29 9.87
CA ARG A 168 -9.57 6.61 10.26
C ARG A 168 -9.52 6.32 11.76
N GLY A 169 -10.02 7.23 12.59
CA GLY A 169 -10.05 7.12 14.05
C GLY A 169 -11.26 6.37 14.61
N HIS A 170 -12.20 5.94 13.75
CA HIS A 170 -13.43 5.29 14.18
C HIS A 170 -13.14 3.93 14.82
N GLU A 171 -13.80 3.62 15.94
CA GLU A 171 -13.57 2.38 16.70
C GLU A 171 -13.70 1.12 15.84
N SER A 172 -14.78 1.02 15.05
CA SER A 172 -14.98 -0.11 14.13
C SER A 172 -13.91 -0.23 13.04
N MET A 173 -13.37 0.90 12.58
CA MET A 173 -12.28 0.89 11.59
C MET A 173 -11.01 0.32 12.23
N LEU A 174 -10.61 0.83 13.40
CA LEU A 174 -9.43 0.36 14.13
C LEU A 174 -9.56 -1.13 14.51
N LYS A 175 -10.76 -1.60 14.91
CA LYS A 175 -11.04 -3.03 15.17
C LYS A 175 -10.91 -3.88 13.91
N THR A 176 -11.40 -3.39 12.77
CA THR A 176 -11.27 -4.07 11.48
C THR A 176 -9.81 -4.15 11.05
N GLN A 177 -9.06 -3.05 11.11
CA GLN A 177 -7.62 -3.03 10.80
C GLN A 177 -6.82 -3.96 11.72
N ARG A 178 -7.16 -4.05 13.01
CA ARG A 178 -6.56 -5.01 13.95
C ARG A 178 -6.80 -6.44 13.49
N PHE A 179 -8.04 -6.81 13.17
CA PHE A 179 -8.37 -8.14 12.64
C PHE A 179 -7.56 -8.46 11.39
N MET A 180 -7.50 -7.52 10.43
CA MET A 180 -6.73 -7.69 9.20
C MET A 180 -5.24 -7.89 9.49
N GLN A 181 -4.65 -7.11 10.39
CA GLN A 181 -3.24 -7.23 10.76
C GLN A 181 -2.92 -8.52 11.50
N GLN A 182 -3.87 -9.10 12.25
CA GLN A 182 -3.69 -10.40 12.90
C GLN A 182 -3.69 -11.58 11.91
N LEU A 183 -4.03 -11.33 10.63
CA LEU A 183 -3.71 -12.29 9.57
C LEU A 183 -2.20 -12.35 9.34
N TRP A 184 -1.42 -11.36 9.71
CA TRP A 184 0.03 -11.40 9.53
C TRP A 184 0.72 -12.01 10.73
N HIS A 185 1.91 -12.53 10.49
CA HIS A 185 2.82 -12.96 11.55
C HIS A 185 4.26 -12.54 11.20
N SER A 186 5.19 -12.88 12.10
CA SER A 186 6.61 -12.82 11.78
C SER A 186 7.27 -14.13 12.17
N SER A 187 8.08 -14.68 11.27
CA SER A 187 8.89 -15.88 11.55
C SER A 187 10.04 -15.64 12.55
N ASP A 188 10.30 -14.39 12.95
CA ASP A 188 11.29 -14.03 13.97
C ASP A 188 10.61 -13.37 15.19
N PRO A 189 10.59 -14.01 16.37
CA PRO A 189 9.93 -13.48 17.57
C PRO A 189 10.59 -12.20 18.14
N ASN A 190 11.77 -11.82 17.64
CA ASN A 190 12.41 -10.55 17.96
C ASN A 190 12.03 -9.42 17.00
N SER A 191 11.17 -9.69 16.02
CA SER A 191 10.67 -8.68 15.10
C SER A 191 9.93 -7.60 15.86
N LYS A 192 10.35 -6.34 15.69
CA LYS A 192 9.69 -5.18 16.27
C LYS A 192 8.43 -4.84 15.48
N LEU A 193 7.40 -5.61 15.75
CA LEU A 193 6.10 -5.55 15.10
C LEU A 193 5.01 -5.82 16.13
N SER A 194 4.00 -4.96 16.15
CA SER A 194 2.71 -5.27 16.76
C SER A 194 1.64 -5.36 15.67
N THR A 195 0.92 -6.49 15.64
CA THR A 195 -0.23 -6.70 14.76
C THR A 195 -1.55 -6.30 15.42
N THR A 196 -1.50 -5.82 16.66
CA THR A 196 -2.69 -5.48 17.46
C THR A 196 -2.94 -3.97 17.58
N HIS A 197 -1.96 -3.15 17.17
CA HIS A 197 -1.99 -1.70 17.25
C HIS A 197 -1.94 -1.08 15.85
N PRO A 198 -3.10 -0.88 15.18
CA PRO A 198 -3.17 -0.13 13.94
C PRO A 198 -2.64 1.29 14.11
N LEU A 199 -1.87 1.74 13.12
CA LEU A 199 -1.52 3.14 12.94
C LEU A 199 -2.38 3.74 11.81
N THR A 200 -2.45 5.06 11.75
CA THR A 200 -3.14 5.77 10.67
C THR A 200 -2.15 6.18 9.58
N TYR A 201 -2.62 6.16 8.33
CA TYR A 201 -1.92 6.71 7.18
C TYR A 201 -2.82 7.75 6.50
N GLY A 202 -2.32 8.98 6.37
CA GLY A 202 -3.00 10.10 5.74
C GLY A 202 -2.94 9.96 4.23
N ASP A 203 -4.03 9.54 3.61
CA ASP A 203 -4.16 9.36 2.17
C ASP A 203 -5.28 10.24 1.60
N ARG A 204 -5.44 10.21 0.28
CA ARG A 204 -6.45 10.93 -0.48
C ARG A 204 -7.83 10.28 -0.34
N LEU A 205 -8.79 10.85 -1.06
CA LEU A 205 -10.12 10.27 -1.27
C LEU A 205 -10.47 10.32 -2.76
N ARG A 206 -11.46 9.51 -3.15
CA ARG A 206 -12.01 9.51 -4.50
C ARG A 206 -13.53 9.70 -4.47
N ILE A 207 -14.05 10.54 -5.34
CA ILE A 207 -15.48 10.67 -5.69
C ILE A 207 -15.51 10.65 -7.22
N ARG A 208 -15.74 9.49 -7.81
CA ARG A 208 -15.68 9.27 -9.27
C ARG A 208 -17.09 9.27 -9.85
N ASP A 209 -17.41 10.27 -10.65
CA ASP A 209 -18.73 10.39 -11.27
C ASP A 209 -18.94 9.42 -12.46
N PRO A 210 -20.21 9.11 -12.79
CA PRO A 210 -20.58 8.35 -13.99
C PRO A 210 -19.93 8.87 -15.28
N GLY A 211 -19.50 7.95 -16.14
CA GLY A 211 -18.88 8.27 -17.43
C GLY A 211 -17.40 8.65 -17.36
N ASP A 212 -16.79 8.75 -16.17
CA ASP A 212 -15.35 9.00 -16.08
C ASP A 212 -14.55 7.84 -16.70
N SER A 213 -13.75 8.19 -17.70
CA SER A 213 -12.82 7.29 -18.40
C SER A 213 -11.38 7.80 -18.37
N LYS A 214 -11.10 8.83 -17.56
CA LYS A 214 -9.78 9.46 -17.48
C LYS A 214 -8.95 8.88 -16.34
N PHE A 215 -9.59 8.55 -15.21
CA PHE A 215 -8.92 7.86 -14.12
C PHE A 215 -8.89 6.35 -14.36
N THR A 216 -7.94 5.92 -15.20
CA THR A 216 -7.72 4.50 -15.50
C THR A 216 -6.34 4.10 -15.03
N LEU A 217 -6.26 3.01 -14.26
CA LEU A 217 -5.00 2.42 -13.83
C LEU A 217 -4.99 0.97 -14.27
N GLY A 218 -3.98 0.60 -15.06
CA GLY A 218 -3.76 -0.79 -15.48
C GLY A 218 -3.36 -1.69 -14.31
N PRO A 219 -3.25 -3.01 -14.53
CA PRO A 219 -2.77 -3.94 -13.51
C PRO A 219 -1.37 -3.56 -12.99
N HIS A 220 -1.26 -3.34 -11.68
CA HIS A 220 -0.01 -2.95 -11.03
C HIS A 220 0.07 -3.48 -9.59
N ILE A 221 1.26 -3.37 -9.00
CA ILE A 221 1.51 -3.51 -7.57
C ILE A 221 2.32 -2.30 -7.10
N ASP A 222 1.96 -1.75 -5.94
CA ASP A 222 2.69 -0.64 -5.29
C ASP A 222 3.77 -1.14 -4.31
N GLY A 223 4.35 -0.24 -3.52
CA GLY A 223 5.28 -0.61 -2.45
C GLY A 223 6.61 -1.12 -2.99
N GLY A 224 7.17 -0.42 -3.97
CA GLY A 224 8.41 -0.77 -4.66
C GLY A 224 8.15 -1.42 -6.02
N SER A 225 9.18 -1.45 -6.85
CA SER A 225 9.20 -2.05 -8.19
C SER A 225 10.47 -2.90 -8.30
N LEU A 226 11.59 -2.31 -8.74
CA LEU A 226 12.90 -2.96 -8.83
C LEU A 226 13.46 -3.35 -7.44
N GLU A 227 13.05 -2.65 -6.39
CA GLU A 227 13.43 -2.90 -5.01
C GLU A 227 13.16 -4.34 -4.57
N ARG A 228 12.17 -5.02 -5.15
CA ARG A 228 11.87 -6.44 -4.85
C ARG A 228 13.03 -7.39 -5.14
N TRP A 229 13.90 -7.04 -6.09
CA TRP A 229 15.11 -7.82 -6.41
C TRP A 229 16.38 -7.13 -5.92
N GLU A 230 16.39 -5.80 -5.94
CA GLU A 230 17.59 -5.01 -5.70
C GLU A 230 17.86 -4.75 -4.22
N ASP A 231 16.83 -4.46 -3.42
CA ASP A 231 17.02 -4.23 -2.00
C ASP A 231 17.39 -5.55 -1.30
N PRO A 232 18.52 -5.63 -0.59
CA PRO A 232 18.97 -6.88 0.02
C PRO A 232 18.01 -7.45 1.05
N GLU A 233 17.19 -6.62 1.70
CA GLU A 233 16.23 -7.10 2.69
C GLU A 233 14.86 -7.39 2.05
N TYR A 234 14.38 -6.55 1.12
CA TYR A 234 13.13 -6.79 0.42
C TYR A 234 13.19 -8.07 -0.42
N SER A 235 14.30 -8.31 -1.12
CA SER A 235 14.50 -9.57 -1.87
C SER A 235 14.41 -10.82 -0.98
N ARG A 236 14.69 -10.71 0.32
CA ARG A 236 14.56 -11.83 1.26
C ARG A 236 13.12 -12.19 1.60
N VAL A 237 12.16 -11.29 1.40
CA VAL A 237 10.73 -11.62 1.44
C VAL A 237 10.43 -12.77 0.47
N TYR A 238 11.08 -12.77 -0.69
CA TYR A 238 10.86 -13.73 -1.76
C TYR A 238 11.88 -14.88 -1.77
N THR A 239 12.64 -15.08 -0.68
CA THR A 239 13.70 -16.10 -0.59
C THR A 239 13.21 -17.47 -1.05
N LYS A 240 12.03 -17.91 -0.59
CA LYS A 240 11.49 -19.23 -0.95
C LYS A 240 11.22 -19.38 -2.44
N ILE A 241 10.74 -18.32 -3.09
CA ILE A 241 10.56 -18.27 -4.55
C ILE A 241 11.92 -18.34 -5.25
N LEU A 242 12.88 -17.51 -4.83
CA LEU A 242 14.24 -17.42 -5.40
C LEU A 242 15.13 -18.64 -5.07
N GLU A 243 14.69 -19.53 -4.19
CA GLU A 243 15.28 -20.85 -3.91
C GLU A 243 14.60 -21.98 -4.70
N GLY A 244 13.62 -21.66 -5.54
CA GLY A 244 12.86 -22.64 -6.34
C GLY A 244 11.79 -23.42 -5.57
N ASN A 245 11.35 -22.89 -4.43
CA ASN A 245 10.37 -23.49 -3.53
C ASN A 245 9.18 -22.54 -3.29
N TRP A 246 8.60 -21.99 -4.36
CA TRP A 246 7.51 -21.02 -4.27
C TRP A 246 6.29 -21.58 -3.51
N GLU A 247 6.11 -22.90 -3.48
CA GLU A 247 5.04 -23.58 -2.73
C GLU A 247 5.17 -23.40 -1.21
N LYS A 248 6.36 -23.03 -0.74
CA LYS A 248 6.67 -22.72 0.67
C LYS A 248 6.75 -21.22 0.94
N TYR A 249 6.49 -20.38 -0.07
CA TYR A 249 6.40 -18.94 0.12
C TYR A 249 5.20 -18.60 1.00
N ASP A 250 5.44 -17.76 1.98
CA ASP A 250 4.41 -17.25 2.87
C ASP A 250 4.29 -15.74 2.68
N ALA A 251 3.23 -15.33 1.99
CA ALA A 251 2.93 -13.92 1.78
C ALA A 251 2.72 -13.14 3.10
N TRP A 252 2.31 -13.85 4.17
CA TRP A 252 1.86 -13.31 5.45
C TRP A 252 2.98 -13.19 6.50
N ASP A 253 4.22 -13.52 6.16
CA ASP A 253 5.40 -13.27 7.00
C ASP A 253 5.95 -11.87 6.77
N ALA A 254 5.81 -11.03 7.79
CA ALA A 254 6.23 -9.63 7.75
C ALA A 254 7.74 -9.44 7.98
N ARG A 255 8.47 -10.46 8.46
CA ARG A 255 9.84 -10.32 9.02
C ARG A 255 10.74 -9.39 8.21
N HIS A 256 10.89 -9.67 6.92
CA HIS A 256 11.80 -8.94 6.04
C HIS A 256 11.20 -7.64 5.53
N ARG A 257 9.86 -7.53 5.49
CA ARG A 257 9.17 -6.28 5.11
C ARG A 257 9.41 -5.15 6.12
N LEU A 258 9.64 -5.48 7.39
CA LEU A 258 9.88 -4.49 8.46
C LEU A 258 11.14 -3.64 8.28
N LYS A 259 12.05 -4.08 7.41
CA LYS A 259 13.36 -3.45 7.17
C LYS A 259 13.67 -3.26 5.68
N ALA A 260 12.73 -3.64 4.81
CA ALA A 260 12.86 -3.49 3.37
C ALA A 260 12.88 -2.01 2.99
N ASN A 261 13.84 -1.62 2.15
CA ASN A 261 13.74 -0.33 1.48
C ASN A 261 12.87 -0.48 0.23
N MET A 262 11.64 0.01 0.30
CA MET A 262 10.67 -0.03 -0.80
C MET A 262 10.76 1.18 -1.73
N ASP A 263 11.73 2.08 -1.52
CA ASP A 263 11.91 3.31 -2.28
C ASP A 263 13.41 3.65 -2.45
N LEU A 264 14.11 2.92 -3.33
CA LEU A 264 15.52 3.20 -3.62
C LEU A 264 15.71 4.41 -4.53
N TYR A 265 14.64 4.87 -5.18
CA TYR A 265 14.69 5.85 -6.27
C TYR A 265 13.98 7.17 -5.97
N ASN A 266 13.48 7.35 -4.74
CA ASN A 266 12.61 8.46 -4.36
C ASN A 266 11.42 8.61 -5.33
N GLY A 267 10.76 7.50 -5.63
CA GLY A 267 9.68 7.42 -6.61
C GLY A 267 8.47 8.26 -6.22
N ALA A 268 7.76 8.80 -7.22
CA ALA A 268 6.62 9.70 -7.01
C ALA A 268 5.42 8.99 -6.33
N GLY A 269 5.26 7.69 -6.56
CA GLY A 269 4.22 6.85 -5.94
C GLY A 269 4.72 6.01 -4.76
N ALA A 270 5.94 6.23 -4.30
CA ALA A 270 6.50 5.46 -3.20
C ALA A 270 5.83 5.81 -1.87
N CYS A 271 5.61 4.79 -1.05
CA CYS A 271 4.99 4.90 0.27
C CYS A 271 6.04 4.58 1.34
N SER A 272 6.15 5.46 2.34
CA SER A 272 7.11 5.36 3.43
C SER A 272 6.64 4.43 4.56
N MET A 273 5.34 4.10 4.62
CA MET A 273 4.81 3.11 5.56
C MET A 273 4.75 1.71 4.94
N LEU A 274 5.12 0.70 5.72
CA LEU A 274 4.69 -0.67 5.48
C LEU A 274 3.17 -0.75 5.67
N ARG A 275 2.47 -1.02 4.58
CA ARG A 275 1.04 -1.35 4.56
C ARG A 275 0.93 -2.87 4.46
N PHE A 276 0.27 -3.50 5.41
CA PHE A 276 -0.08 -4.93 5.29
C PHE A 276 -1.19 -5.10 4.27
N PHE A 277 -2.17 -4.21 4.32
CA PHE A 277 -3.20 -4.12 3.32
C PHE A 277 -3.27 -2.71 2.79
N GLN A 278 -3.36 -2.59 1.47
CA GLN A 278 -4.04 -1.44 0.90
C GLN A 278 -5.54 -1.66 1.06
N ALA A 279 -6.29 -0.59 1.24
CA ALA A 279 -7.71 -0.69 1.48
C ALA A 279 -8.43 0.64 1.30
N TRP A 280 -9.75 0.55 1.17
CA TRP A 280 -10.63 1.70 1.19
C TRP A 280 -11.96 1.41 1.89
N LEU A 281 -12.53 2.47 2.47
CA LEU A 281 -13.88 2.51 3.02
C LEU A 281 -14.83 3.07 1.97
N SER A 282 -15.92 2.37 1.68
CA SER A 282 -16.93 2.82 0.74
C SER A 282 -17.81 3.94 1.31
N MET A 283 -18.14 4.92 0.49
CA MET A 283 -19.13 5.97 0.76
C MET A 283 -20.26 6.00 -0.29
N SER A 284 -20.36 4.96 -1.12
CA SER A 284 -21.38 4.81 -2.17
C SER A 284 -21.76 3.35 -2.35
N ASP A 285 -22.92 3.10 -2.96
CA ASP A 285 -23.17 1.80 -3.57
C ASP A 285 -22.38 1.74 -4.88
N THR A 286 -21.60 0.67 -5.08
CA THR A 286 -20.80 0.51 -6.29
C THR A 286 -20.74 -0.96 -6.68
N LYS A 287 -21.19 -1.27 -7.89
CA LYS A 287 -21.18 -2.62 -8.48
C LYS A 287 -19.98 -2.82 -9.40
N PRO A 288 -19.68 -4.07 -9.78
CA PRO A 288 -18.73 -4.36 -10.86
C PRO A 288 -19.02 -3.54 -12.13
N GLY A 289 -17.99 -2.86 -12.67
CA GLY A 289 -18.11 -2.01 -13.86
C GLY A 289 -18.58 -0.58 -13.60
N GLU A 290 -18.89 -0.22 -12.35
CA GLU A 290 -19.29 1.13 -11.94
C GLU A 290 -18.10 1.93 -11.39
N GLY A 291 -16.92 1.79 -12.01
CA GLY A 291 -15.73 2.56 -11.63
C GLY A 291 -14.98 2.00 -10.41
N SER A 292 -15.13 0.72 -10.12
CA SER A 292 -14.59 0.05 -8.92
C SER A 292 -13.16 -0.48 -9.11
N LEU A 293 -12.69 -1.22 -8.11
CA LEU A 293 -11.39 -1.91 -8.07
C LEU A 293 -11.49 -3.30 -8.73
N HIS A 294 -10.43 -3.70 -9.43
CA HIS A 294 -10.16 -5.11 -9.74
C HIS A 294 -8.97 -5.61 -8.94
N VAL A 295 -8.97 -6.89 -8.60
CA VAL A 295 -7.83 -7.58 -7.97
C VAL A 295 -7.55 -8.87 -8.73
N CYS A 296 -6.32 -9.37 -8.61
CA CYS A 296 -5.92 -10.71 -9.05
C CYS A 296 -5.84 -11.65 -7.83
N PRO A 297 -6.89 -12.43 -7.52
CA PRO A 297 -7.04 -13.07 -6.21
C PRO A 297 -6.36 -14.45 -6.16
N MET A 298 -5.04 -14.45 -6.36
CA MET A 298 -4.17 -15.63 -6.30
C MET A 298 -2.77 -15.26 -5.76
N ILE A 299 -2.71 -14.75 -4.53
CA ILE A 299 -1.56 -13.99 -4.01
C ILE A 299 -0.22 -14.74 -4.13
N ASN A 300 -0.17 -16.02 -3.77
CA ASN A 300 1.07 -16.79 -3.83
C ASN A 300 1.51 -17.05 -5.27
N HIS A 301 0.59 -17.46 -6.15
CA HIS A 301 0.88 -17.74 -7.55
C HIS A 301 1.29 -16.50 -8.32
N SER A 302 0.55 -15.39 -8.15
CA SER A 302 0.88 -14.15 -8.82
C SER A 302 2.22 -13.58 -8.34
N THR A 303 2.50 -13.61 -7.04
CA THR A 303 3.80 -13.15 -6.52
C THR A 303 4.95 -14.04 -6.98
N ALA A 304 4.80 -15.37 -6.94
CA ALA A 304 5.81 -16.29 -7.46
C ALA A 304 6.09 -16.03 -8.94
N TYR A 305 5.04 -15.86 -9.74
CA TYR A 305 5.15 -15.60 -11.16
C TYR A 305 5.87 -14.28 -11.42
N THR A 306 5.46 -13.18 -10.80
CA THR A 306 6.03 -11.86 -11.06
C THR A 306 7.49 -11.77 -10.61
N ILE A 307 7.86 -12.42 -9.50
CA ILE A 307 9.25 -12.48 -9.03
C ILE A 307 10.14 -13.32 -9.96
N LEU A 308 9.62 -14.44 -10.48
CA LEU A 308 10.38 -15.33 -11.38
C LEU A 308 10.40 -14.85 -12.84
N ARG A 309 9.39 -14.10 -13.27
CA ARG A 309 9.19 -13.69 -14.66
C ARG A 309 10.42 -13.06 -15.32
N PRO A 310 11.20 -12.17 -14.67
CA PRO A 310 12.38 -11.55 -15.30
C PRO A 310 13.49 -12.54 -15.70
N PHE A 311 13.50 -13.76 -15.16
CA PHE A 311 14.56 -14.74 -15.38
C PHE A 311 14.32 -15.65 -16.59
N PHE A 312 13.14 -15.59 -17.23
CA PHE A 312 12.77 -16.53 -18.29
C PHE A 312 12.34 -15.81 -19.57
N ASP A 313 12.65 -16.41 -20.70
CA ASP A 313 12.11 -16.01 -22.00
C ASP A 313 10.68 -16.57 -22.20
N LEU A 314 9.80 -15.82 -22.87
CA LEU A 314 8.40 -16.24 -23.06
C LEU A 314 8.26 -17.42 -24.00
N GLU A 315 9.00 -17.41 -25.11
CA GLU A 315 8.81 -18.38 -26.18
C GLU A 315 9.50 -19.69 -25.85
N SER A 316 10.76 -19.60 -25.43
CA SER A 316 11.58 -20.78 -25.16
C SER A 316 11.42 -21.31 -23.74
N SER A 317 10.86 -20.53 -22.81
CA SER A 317 10.89 -20.80 -21.37
C SER A 317 12.30 -21.06 -20.80
N LYS A 318 13.33 -20.66 -21.53
CA LYS A 318 14.74 -20.79 -21.11
C LYS A 318 15.18 -19.56 -20.32
N PRO A 319 16.26 -19.67 -19.53
CA PRO A 319 16.78 -18.54 -18.77
C PRO A 319 17.16 -17.35 -19.66
N ALA A 320 16.70 -16.15 -19.30
CA ALA A 320 16.98 -14.87 -19.96
C ALA A 320 17.65 -13.93 -18.94
N LEU A 321 18.97 -13.78 -19.04
CA LEU A 321 19.79 -13.04 -18.07
C LEU A 321 20.28 -11.69 -18.60
N ASP A 322 19.45 -11.01 -19.38
CA ASP A 322 19.67 -9.61 -19.78
C ASP A 322 19.31 -8.64 -18.64
N ALA A 323 19.43 -7.33 -18.85
CA ALA A 323 19.04 -6.33 -17.87
C ALA A 323 17.52 -6.10 -17.76
N THR A 324 16.67 -6.86 -18.45
CA THR A 324 15.24 -6.58 -18.58
C THR A 324 14.43 -7.04 -17.36
N PHE A 325 13.76 -6.13 -16.66
CA PHE A 325 12.75 -6.47 -15.64
C PHE A 325 11.38 -6.01 -16.17
N PRO A 326 10.54 -6.92 -16.70
CA PRO A 326 9.35 -6.51 -17.43
C PRO A 326 8.39 -5.66 -16.59
N GLY A 327 8.05 -4.47 -17.08
CA GLY A 327 7.15 -3.54 -16.39
C GLY A 327 7.76 -2.80 -15.19
N SER A 328 9.06 -2.97 -14.95
CA SER A 328 9.77 -2.32 -13.85
C SER A 328 10.54 -1.09 -14.35
N VAL A 329 10.30 0.06 -13.73
CA VAL A 329 10.96 1.33 -14.06
C VAL A 329 11.39 1.99 -12.75
N PRO A 330 12.66 2.46 -12.63
CA PRO A 330 13.13 3.10 -11.41
C PRO A 330 12.22 4.27 -10.98
N GLY A 331 11.75 4.24 -9.74
CA GLY A 331 10.90 5.29 -9.17
C GLY A 331 9.43 5.29 -9.61
N ALA A 332 9.00 4.31 -10.42
CA ALA A 332 7.61 4.12 -10.83
C ALA A 332 6.99 2.90 -10.14
N CYS A 333 5.66 2.77 -10.22
CA CYS A 333 4.98 1.54 -9.82
C CYS A 333 5.35 0.37 -10.73
N GLN A 334 5.19 -0.86 -10.22
CA GLN A 334 5.40 -2.06 -11.00
C GLN A 334 4.15 -2.35 -11.84
N GLU A 335 4.27 -2.28 -13.16
CA GLU A 335 3.14 -2.46 -14.09
C GLU A 335 3.13 -3.86 -14.72
N TYR A 336 1.93 -4.35 -15.03
CA TYR A 336 1.69 -5.66 -15.62
C TYR A 336 0.76 -5.54 -16.81
N ASN A 337 1.04 -6.31 -17.87
CA ASN A 337 0.20 -6.33 -19.07
C ASN A 337 0.25 -7.69 -19.77
N PRO A 338 -0.70 -7.99 -20.67
CA PRO A 338 -0.76 -9.28 -21.37
C PRO A 338 0.44 -9.58 -22.27
N VAL A 339 1.22 -8.57 -22.69
CA VAL A 339 2.39 -8.77 -23.56
C VAL A 339 3.57 -9.30 -22.75
N THR A 340 3.85 -8.69 -21.60
CA THR A 340 4.99 -9.07 -20.76
C THR A 340 4.65 -10.18 -19.77
N HIS A 341 3.38 -10.34 -19.42
CA HIS A 341 2.88 -11.28 -18.40
C HIS A 341 1.68 -12.12 -18.90
N PRO A 342 1.79 -12.82 -20.04
CA PRO A 342 0.65 -13.51 -20.67
C PRO A 342 0.03 -14.60 -19.80
N HIS A 343 0.84 -15.34 -19.04
CA HIS A 343 0.35 -16.46 -18.22
C HIS A 343 -0.56 -16.05 -17.06
N LEU A 344 -0.56 -14.77 -16.67
CA LEU A 344 -1.50 -14.28 -15.67
C LEU A 344 -2.93 -14.17 -16.21
N ASP A 345 -3.11 -14.15 -17.54
CA ASP A 345 -4.40 -13.90 -18.20
C ASP A 345 -5.17 -12.76 -17.54
N LEU A 346 -4.52 -11.58 -17.48
CA LEU A 346 -5.02 -10.42 -16.74
C LEU A 346 -6.38 -9.93 -17.25
N GLN A 347 -6.78 -10.29 -18.46
CA GLN A 347 -8.13 -9.99 -18.97
C GLN A 347 -9.21 -10.78 -18.22
N SER A 348 -8.87 -11.98 -17.76
CA SER A 348 -9.78 -12.88 -17.07
C SER A 348 -9.59 -12.88 -15.56
N THR A 349 -8.37 -12.67 -15.08
CA THR A 349 -8.02 -12.83 -13.65
C THR A 349 -8.11 -11.54 -12.85
N MET A 350 -8.12 -10.38 -13.51
CA MET A 350 -8.41 -9.09 -12.87
C MET A 350 -9.92 -8.93 -12.69
N VAL A 351 -10.46 -9.65 -11.70
CA VAL A 351 -11.89 -9.65 -11.41
C VAL A 351 -12.26 -8.44 -10.55
N SER A 352 -13.44 -7.89 -10.80
CA SER A 352 -13.94 -6.75 -10.02
C SER A 352 -14.25 -7.21 -8.59
N VAL A 353 -14.04 -6.34 -7.61
CA VAL A 353 -14.54 -6.59 -6.26
C VAL A 353 -16.08 -6.73 -6.29
N PRO A 354 -16.68 -7.56 -5.42
CA PRO A 354 -18.13 -7.68 -5.34
C PRO A 354 -18.79 -6.31 -5.11
N GLN A 355 -20.10 -6.22 -5.38
CA GLN A 355 -20.85 -5.00 -5.06
C GLN A 355 -20.59 -4.59 -3.61
N VAL A 356 -20.32 -3.30 -3.38
CA VAL A 356 -20.12 -2.70 -2.06
C VAL A 356 -21.21 -1.68 -1.75
N ALA A 357 -21.49 -1.50 -0.47
CA ALA A 357 -22.38 -0.48 0.08
C ALA A 357 -21.59 0.55 0.91
N PRO A 358 -22.10 1.77 1.15
CA PRO A 358 -21.49 2.72 2.08
C PRO A 358 -21.28 2.06 3.45
N GLY A 359 -20.06 2.17 3.96
CA GLY A 359 -19.65 1.55 5.22
C GLY A 359 -18.94 0.21 5.08
N ASP A 360 -18.94 -0.41 3.89
CA ASP A 360 -18.12 -1.58 3.59
C ASP A 360 -16.64 -1.21 3.45
N PHE A 361 -15.76 -2.10 3.89
CA PHE A 361 -14.31 -1.96 3.81
C PHE A 361 -13.72 -3.02 2.88
N VAL A 362 -12.99 -2.60 1.85
CA VAL A 362 -12.34 -3.51 0.91
C VAL A 362 -10.84 -3.45 1.12
N ALA A 363 -10.21 -4.61 1.32
CA ALA A 363 -8.78 -4.72 1.58
C ALA A 363 -8.11 -5.75 0.65
N TRP A 364 -6.90 -5.44 0.20
CA TRP A 364 -6.04 -6.34 -0.55
C TRP A 364 -4.60 -6.28 -0.05
N HIS A 365 -3.96 -7.44 -0.06
CA HIS A 365 -2.59 -7.64 0.40
C HIS A 365 -1.63 -6.73 -0.38
N CYS A 366 -0.55 -6.28 0.25
CA CYS A 366 0.37 -5.31 -0.36
C CYS A 366 1.03 -5.77 -1.68
N ASP A 367 1.13 -7.09 -1.88
CA ASP A 367 1.63 -7.71 -3.12
C ASP A 367 0.51 -8.12 -4.10
N SER A 368 -0.76 -7.85 -3.82
CA SER A 368 -1.85 -8.19 -4.75
C SER A 368 -1.83 -7.27 -5.96
N LEU A 369 -1.85 -7.86 -7.16
CA LEU A 369 -2.08 -7.09 -8.38
C LEU A 369 -3.49 -6.52 -8.33
N HIS A 370 -3.61 -5.24 -8.68
CA HIS A 370 -4.88 -4.54 -8.71
C HIS A 370 -4.91 -3.51 -9.83
N SER A 371 -6.12 -3.12 -10.24
CA SER A 371 -6.36 -2.14 -11.29
C SER A 371 -7.69 -1.43 -11.04
N VAL A 372 -8.00 -0.40 -11.83
CA VAL A 372 -9.26 0.34 -11.74
C VAL A 372 -10.04 0.19 -13.03
N ASP A 373 -11.37 0.09 -12.94
CA ASP A 373 -12.27 0.09 -14.09
C ASP A 373 -11.89 1.21 -15.09
N LYS A 374 -11.73 0.85 -16.37
CA LYS A 374 -11.40 1.81 -17.44
C LYS A 374 -12.47 2.88 -17.63
N GLU A 375 -13.71 2.56 -17.32
CA GLU A 375 -14.85 3.45 -17.46
C GLU A 375 -15.84 3.19 -16.33
N HIS A 376 -16.38 4.26 -15.76
CA HIS A 376 -17.50 4.17 -14.83
C HIS A 376 -18.84 4.07 -15.59
N ARG A 377 -19.40 2.87 -15.75
CA ARG A 377 -20.67 2.65 -16.48
C ARG A 377 -21.94 2.67 -15.61
N GLY A 378 -21.81 2.93 -14.31
CA GLY A 378 -22.94 3.10 -13.38
C GLY A 378 -23.66 4.44 -13.52
N THR A 379 -24.69 4.64 -12.70
CA THR A 379 -25.55 5.85 -12.73
C THR A 379 -25.39 6.77 -11.51
N GLN A 380 -24.57 6.38 -10.54
CA GLN A 380 -24.26 7.14 -9.33
C GLN A 380 -22.75 7.20 -9.14
N ASP A 381 -22.24 8.10 -8.28
CA ASP A 381 -20.81 8.21 -8.00
C ASP A 381 -20.22 6.95 -7.32
N SER A 382 -18.98 6.60 -7.67
CA SER A 382 -18.13 5.67 -6.89
C SER A 382 -17.20 6.47 -5.98
N SER A 383 -17.52 6.47 -4.69
CA SER A 383 -16.86 7.26 -3.66
C SER A 383 -16.22 6.41 -2.58
N VAL A 384 -14.94 6.66 -2.30
CA VAL A 384 -14.16 5.91 -1.34
C VAL A 384 -13.17 6.78 -0.56
N LEU A 385 -12.87 6.39 0.68
CA LEU A 385 -11.74 6.91 1.47
C LEU A 385 -10.61 5.88 1.45
N TYR A 386 -9.41 6.27 1.03
CA TYR A 386 -8.24 5.38 1.13
C TYR A 386 -7.77 5.32 2.59
N ILE A 387 -7.87 4.12 3.17
CA ILE A 387 -7.56 3.84 4.59
C ILE A 387 -6.88 2.47 4.64
N PRO A 388 -5.55 2.39 4.52
CA PRO A 388 -4.84 1.11 4.56
C PRO A 388 -4.81 0.51 5.97
N ALA A 389 -4.37 -0.74 6.11
CA ALA A 389 -4.01 -1.32 7.40
C ALA A 389 -2.49 -1.27 7.59
N THR A 390 -2.01 -0.35 8.44
CA THR A 390 -0.59 -0.18 8.76
C THR A 390 -0.30 -0.65 10.19
N PRO A 391 0.61 -1.60 10.39
CA PRO A 391 0.96 -2.07 11.73
C PRO A 391 1.89 -1.11 12.45
N LEU A 392 1.97 -1.26 13.77
CA LEU A 392 2.99 -0.58 14.57
C LEU A 392 4.32 -1.32 14.42
N CYS A 393 5.27 -0.65 13.78
CA CYS A 393 6.67 -1.05 13.65
C CYS A 393 7.55 0.20 13.54
N ASP A 394 8.87 0.04 13.68
CA ASP A 394 9.81 1.18 13.73
C ASP A 394 9.66 2.14 12.52
N MET A 395 9.64 1.63 11.28
CA MET A 395 9.50 2.50 10.08
C MET A 395 8.16 3.23 10.01
N ASN A 396 7.07 2.59 10.46
CA ASN A 396 5.77 3.21 10.44
C ASN A 396 5.65 4.29 11.52
N VAL A 397 6.26 4.08 12.69
CA VAL A 397 6.34 5.10 13.74
C VAL A 397 7.17 6.30 13.28
N GLU A 398 8.29 6.07 12.61
CA GLU A 398 9.10 7.15 12.03
C GLU A 398 8.30 8.02 11.06
N TYR A 399 7.50 7.41 10.18
CA TYR A 399 6.60 8.17 9.31
C TYR A 399 5.44 8.81 10.07
N LEU A 400 4.86 8.13 11.05
CA LEU A 400 3.72 8.64 11.84
C LEU A 400 4.06 9.99 12.50
N ILE A 401 5.29 10.16 12.98
CA ILE A 401 5.75 11.43 13.56
C ILE A 401 5.76 12.55 12.52
N LYS A 402 6.23 12.27 11.29
CA LYS A 402 6.22 13.22 10.17
C LYS A 402 4.80 13.55 9.73
N GLN A 403 3.94 12.53 9.63
CA GLN A 403 2.52 12.68 9.34
C GLN A 403 1.81 13.55 10.38
N ARG A 404 2.08 13.31 11.66
CA ARG A 404 1.51 14.09 12.77
C ARG A 404 1.84 15.58 12.63
N GLN A 405 3.09 15.91 12.30
CA GLN A 405 3.50 17.29 12.03
C GLN A 405 2.76 17.89 10.83
N ALA A 406 2.59 17.10 9.76
CA ALA A 406 1.83 17.53 8.58
C ALA A 406 0.36 17.79 8.90
N ALA A 407 -0.28 16.88 9.64
CA ALA A 407 -1.65 17.00 10.13
C ALA A 407 -1.86 18.25 11.01
N GLN A 408 -0.97 18.51 11.98
CA GLN A 408 -1.05 19.69 12.86
C GLN A 408 -0.86 21.02 12.12
N SER A 409 -0.12 21.00 11.00
CA SER A 409 0.07 22.17 10.12
C SER A 409 -0.92 22.22 8.95
N TYR A 410 -1.77 21.19 8.82
CA TYR A 410 -2.67 20.95 7.68
C TYR A 410 -1.95 20.91 6.32
N SER A 411 -0.66 20.57 6.30
CA SER A 411 0.12 20.41 5.07
C SER A 411 -0.08 19.02 4.47
N PRO A 412 0.10 18.82 3.14
CA PRO A 412 0.04 17.49 2.56
C PRO A 412 1.01 16.52 3.27
N PRO A 413 0.65 15.25 3.48
CA PRO A 413 1.54 14.26 4.08
C PRO A 413 2.82 14.06 3.25
N TRP A 414 3.88 13.57 3.89
CA TRP A 414 5.23 13.55 3.32
C TRP A 414 5.42 12.68 2.08
N ASP A 415 4.53 11.72 1.86
CA ASP A 415 4.55 10.85 0.67
C ASP A 415 3.81 11.48 -0.52
N PHE A 416 3.20 12.65 -0.36
CA PHE A 416 2.38 13.27 -1.39
C PHE A 416 3.00 14.55 -1.97
N PRO A 417 2.66 14.91 -3.21
CA PRO A 417 3.11 16.16 -3.82
C PRO A 417 2.74 17.39 -2.97
N GLY A 418 3.70 18.30 -2.80
CA GLY A 418 3.49 19.52 -2.03
C GLY A 418 3.58 19.35 -0.51
N ALA A 419 4.15 18.24 -0.02
CA ALA A 419 4.49 18.04 1.38
C ALA A 419 5.16 19.27 2.02
N GLY A 420 4.72 19.64 3.22
CA GLY A 420 5.17 20.86 3.93
C GLY A 420 4.64 22.18 3.35
N GLY A 421 3.89 22.14 2.24
CA GLY A 421 3.21 23.29 1.67
C GLY A 421 1.92 23.67 2.42
N PRO A 422 1.17 24.69 1.93
CA PRO A 422 0.03 25.24 2.65
C PRO A 422 -1.17 24.28 2.75
N GLY A 423 -1.27 23.26 1.90
CA GLY A 423 -2.34 22.26 1.93
C GLY A 423 -3.73 22.82 2.25
N GLU A 424 -4.31 22.26 3.30
CA GLU A 424 -5.63 22.60 3.86
C GLU A 424 -5.54 23.70 4.95
N SER A 425 -4.37 24.28 5.19
CA SER A 425 -4.20 25.34 6.18
C SER A 425 -5.10 26.54 5.85
N GLY A 426 -5.92 26.96 6.82
CA GLY A 426 -6.89 28.05 6.67
C GLY A 426 -8.17 27.67 5.91
N PHE A 427 -8.42 26.39 5.64
CA PHE A 427 -9.70 25.95 5.08
C PHE A 427 -10.83 26.15 6.10
N GLN A 428 -12.01 26.49 5.59
CA GLN A 428 -13.23 26.54 6.40
C GLN A 428 -13.66 25.13 6.79
N GLY A 429 -13.96 24.92 8.08
CA GLY A 429 -14.34 23.61 8.60
C GLY A 429 -13.15 22.65 8.79
N ALA A 430 -11.92 23.17 8.93
CA ALA A 430 -10.74 22.35 9.18
C ALA A 430 -10.89 21.46 10.43
N MET A 431 -10.22 20.30 10.41
CA MET A 431 -10.32 19.31 11.48
C MET A 431 -9.77 19.80 12.81
N ASP A 432 -10.58 19.77 13.87
CA ASP A 432 -10.09 19.89 15.24
C ASP A 432 -9.57 18.53 15.72
N TRP A 433 -8.25 18.37 15.74
CA TRP A 433 -7.58 17.14 16.17
C TRP A 433 -7.91 16.72 17.60
N SER A 434 -8.30 17.65 18.48
CA SER A 434 -8.69 17.34 19.85
C SER A 434 -10.06 16.67 19.97
N ALA A 435 -10.89 16.79 18.91
CA ALA A 435 -12.21 16.18 18.83
C ALA A 435 -12.18 14.69 18.43
N LEU A 436 -11.04 14.16 17.98
CA LEU A 436 -10.90 12.72 17.74
C LEU A 436 -11.05 11.93 19.04
N SER A 437 -11.57 10.71 18.92
CA SER A 437 -11.56 9.73 20.01
C SER A 437 -10.13 9.52 20.55
N PRO A 438 -9.95 9.19 21.84
CA PRO A 438 -8.64 8.89 22.40
C PRO A 438 -7.89 7.81 21.60
N GLU A 439 -8.59 6.78 21.14
CA GLU A 439 -8.04 5.73 20.28
C GLU A 439 -7.58 6.26 18.92
N GLY A 440 -8.39 7.11 18.29
CA GLY A 440 -8.06 7.74 17.01
C GLY A 440 -6.87 8.69 17.13
N GLN A 441 -6.81 9.48 18.21
CA GLN A 441 -5.64 10.30 18.53
C GLN A 441 -4.41 9.40 18.70
N ARG A 442 -4.49 8.34 19.51
CA ARG A 442 -3.37 7.42 19.73
C ARG A 442 -2.90 6.76 18.44
N ALA A 443 -3.81 6.31 17.56
CA ALA A 443 -3.45 5.74 16.24
C ALA A 443 -2.79 6.75 15.28
N MET A 444 -2.95 8.04 15.52
CA MET A 444 -2.27 9.15 14.85
C MET A 444 -0.97 9.59 15.55
N GLY A 445 -0.59 8.95 16.66
CA GLY A 445 0.50 9.41 17.52
C GLY A 445 0.21 10.74 18.23
N LEU A 446 -1.06 11.12 18.33
CA LEU A 446 -1.58 12.28 19.05
C LEU A 446 -2.11 11.88 20.44
N GLY A 447 -2.44 12.88 21.26
CA GLY A 447 -2.94 12.67 22.61
C GLY A 447 -1.83 12.32 23.61
N ASN A 448 -2.24 11.81 24.77
CA ASN A 448 -1.37 11.51 25.90
C ASN A 448 -1.50 10.06 26.42
N THR A 449 -2.25 9.23 25.71
CA THR A 449 -2.49 7.84 26.10
C THR A 449 -1.53 6.92 25.35
N PRO A 450 -0.54 6.29 26.02
CA PRO A 450 0.37 5.37 25.37
C PRO A 450 -0.34 4.08 24.91
N TRP A 451 0.31 3.33 24.04
CA TRP A 451 -0.05 1.95 23.74
C TRP A 451 0.31 1.04 24.91
N GLU A 452 -0.59 0.12 25.24
CA GLU A 452 -0.43 -0.79 26.38
C GLU A 452 0.56 -1.92 26.05
N ILE A 453 1.33 -2.33 27.06
CA ILE A 453 2.22 -3.47 26.98
C ILE A 453 1.69 -4.54 27.94
N THR A 454 1.40 -5.73 27.42
CA THR A 454 0.89 -6.86 28.21
C THR A 454 1.88 -8.00 28.25
N ASP A 455 1.77 -8.88 29.25
CA ASP A 455 2.71 -9.98 29.42
C ASP A 455 2.65 -11.03 28.30
N ALA A 456 1.50 -11.18 27.64
CA ALA A 456 1.29 -12.11 26.53
C ALA A 456 2.04 -11.74 25.24
N MET A 457 2.51 -10.50 25.12
CA MET A 457 3.22 -10.02 23.93
C MET A 457 4.62 -10.64 23.78
N SER A 458 5.06 -10.84 22.54
CA SER A 458 6.42 -11.26 22.24
C SER A 458 7.46 -10.21 22.66
N LYS A 459 8.73 -10.60 22.79
CA LYS A 459 9.80 -9.64 23.12
C LYS A 459 9.91 -8.53 22.06
N GLY A 460 9.83 -8.90 20.78
CA GLY A 460 9.87 -7.93 19.68
C GLY A 460 8.70 -6.96 19.70
N GLU A 461 7.49 -7.45 19.96
CA GLU A 461 6.29 -6.62 20.06
C GLU A 461 6.38 -5.62 21.24
N LYS A 462 6.77 -6.09 22.43
CA LYS A 462 7.00 -5.21 23.59
C LYS A 462 8.00 -4.09 23.26
N GLU A 463 9.06 -4.41 22.53
CA GLU A 463 10.09 -3.44 22.17
C GLU A 463 9.63 -2.44 21.10
N ALA A 464 8.82 -2.88 20.12
CA ALA A 464 8.18 -1.99 19.15
C ALA A 464 7.29 -0.97 19.87
N ILE A 465 6.46 -1.44 20.80
CA ILE A 465 5.53 -0.59 21.54
C ILE A 465 6.29 0.39 22.46
N ARG A 466 7.35 -0.05 23.17
CA ARG A 466 8.19 0.87 23.95
C ARG A 466 8.82 1.96 23.08
N SER A 467 9.37 1.57 21.94
CA SER A 467 10.00 2.51 21.00
C SER A 467 8.97 3.53 20.50
N ALA A 468 7.77 3.06 20.15
CA ALA A 468 6.66 3.90 19.72
C ALA A 468 6.17 4.84 20.82
N ASN A 469 5.96 4.35 22.04
CA ASN A 469 5.54 5.16 23.18
C ASN A 469 6.54 6.28 23.49
N LYS A 470 7.83 5.94 23.50
CA LYS A 470 8.90 6.92 23.68
C LYS A 470 8.88 7.99 22.59
N ALA A 471 8.71 7.58 21.33
CA ALA A 471 8.76 8.48 20.18
C ALA A 471 7.51 9.38 20.06
N CYS A 472 6.32 8.84 20.35
CA CYS A 472 5.06 9.57 20.20
C CYS A 472 4.65 10.33 21.47
N PHE A 473 4.91 9.78 22.66
CA PHE A 473 4.36 10.26 23.94
C PHE A 473 5.43 10.57 25.01
N GLY A 474 6.70 10.22 24.78
CA GLY A 474 7.81 10.52 25.69
C GLY A 474 7.87 9.66 26.96
N VAL A 475 7.15 8.52 26.98
CA VAL A 475 7.07 7.58 28.12
C VAL A 475 7.67 6.22 27.83
#